data_AF-B7S8P4-F1
#
_entry.id   AF-B7S8P4-F1
#
_cell.length_a   1.000
_cell.length_b   1.000
_cell.length_c   1.000
_cell.angle_alpha   90.00
_cell.angle_beta   90.00
_cell.angle_gamma   90.00
#
_symmetry.space_group_name_H-M   'P 1'
#
loop_
_entity.id
_entity.type
_entity.pdbx_description
1 polymer ?
#
loop_
_entity_poly.entity_id
_entity_poly.type
_entity_poly.pdbx_seq_one_letter_code
_entity_poly.pdbx_strand_id
1 'polypeptide(L)'
;MEIFVDFEGYHTLDGSFIIKELAVVELNDDPDILSSAALAIFEPPAEYINEVLVFQTKDYWSRNHGISWNEGSFSYADLNDVLCETLKHHSYVYVLGEEKQQWIRRFINFELDISDLTKMRFINELKVFDPLQPCLLRKKHSKQSDYGCAYESVQKMKRWFISCWGINPSLEKSLQIFYQLQTLIRMDPRDIACLDESFILQFTKHEINEVWSKLPEHMKTDPRFIDYTRCTDHYCTICEDVLEGPYPWRKDCFECNRIS
;
A
#
# COMPACT_ATOMS: atom_id res chain seq x y z
N MET A 1 -3.96 11.78 3.19
CA MET A 1 -2.49 11.93 2.99
C MET A 1 -1.90 10.57 2.62
N GLU A 2 -0.75 10.54 1.96
CA GLU A 2 -0.12 9.32 1.46
C GLU A 2 1.12 8.97 2.28
N ILE A 3 1.33 7.68 2.56
CA ILE A 3 2.44 7.22 3.40
C ILE A 3 3.14 6.01 2.80
N PHE A 4 4.41 5.86 3.16
CA PHE A 4 5.23 4.68 2.94
C PHE A 4 5.37 3.95 4.26
N VAL A 5 5.11 2.65 4.25
CA VAL A 5 5.15 1.81 5.45
C VAL A 5 6.11 0.66 5.22
N ASP A 6 7.00 0.44 6.17
CA ASP A 6 7.81 -0.76 6.23
C ASP A 6 7.95 -1.27 7.66
N PHE A 7 8.24 -2.55 7.80
CA PHE A 7 8.48 -3.17 9.08
C PHE A 7 9.49 -4.31 8.97
N GLU A 8 10.25 -4.50 10.05
CA GLU A 8 11.27 -5.52 10.21
C GLU A 8 11.04 -6.29 11.52
N GLY A 9 11.49 -7.55 11.57
CA GLY A 9 11.07 -8.46 12.64
C GLY A 9 11.72 -9.83 12.60
N TYR A 10 11.17 -10.74 13.42
CA TYR A 10 11.64 -12.11 13.56
C TYR A 10 10.59 -13.11 13.10
N HIS A 11 11.05 -14.19 12.47
CA HIS A 11 10.21 -15.38 12.30
C HIS A 11 10.37 -16.34 13.49
N THR A 12 9.25 -16.78 14.03
CA THR A 12 9.12 -17.87 15.02
C THR A 12 9.39 -19.22 14.36
N LEU A 13 9.51 -20.28 15.18
CA LEU A 13 9.70 -21.65 14.68
C LEU A 13 8.49 -22.19 13.93
N ASP A 14 7.28 -21.74 14.27
CA ASP A 14 6.03 -22.10 13.59
C ASP A 14 5.80 -21.30 12.30
N GLY A 15 6.71 -20.39 11.94
CA GLY A 15 6.65 -19.59 10.73
C GLY A 15 5.91 -18.25 10.88
N SER A 16 5.33 -17.98 12.04
CA SER A 16 4.74 -16.67 12.36
C SER A 16 5.80 -15.55 12.32
N PHE A 17 5.36 -14.32 12.04
CA PHE A 17 6.23 -13.15 11.94
C PHE A 17 5.90 -12.15 13.04
N ILE A 18 6.92 -11.72 13.79
CA ILE A 18 6.85 -10.80 14.92
C ILE A 18 7.51 -9.49 14.52
N ILE A 19 6.73 -8.41 14.44
CA ILE A 19 7.25 -7.07 14.14
C ILE A 19 8.08 -6.53 15.30
N LYS A 20 9.25 -5.98 14.99
CA LYS A 20 10.11 -5.32 15.97
C LYS A 20 10.40 -3.88 15.65
N GLU A 21 10.44 -3.53 14.37
CA GLU A 21 10.56 -2.17 13.88
C GLU A 21 9.38 -1.88 12.98
N LEU A 22 8.71 -0.76 13.20
CA LEU A 22 7.75 -0.18 12.28
C LEU A 22 8.23 1.21 11.92
N ALA A 23 8.25 1.51 10.62
CA ALA A 23 8.51 2.83 10.11
C ALA A 23 7.40 3.27 9.17
N VAL A 24 6.94 4.50 9.36
CA VAL A 24 5.99 5.16 8.48
C VAL A 24 6.53 6.54 8.14
N VAL A 25 6.53 6.90 6.86
CA VAL A 25 6.95 8.22 6.37
C VAL A 25 5.89 8.76 5.43
N GLU A 26 5.48 10.01 5.65
CA GLU A 26 4.55 10.70 4.76
C GLU A 26 5.22 11.15 3.45
N LEU A 27 4.43 11.11 2.37
CA LEU A 27 4.72 11.84 1.16
C LEU A 27 4.46 13.34 1.41
N ASN A 28 5.51 14.14 1.34
CA ASN A 28 5.45 15.59 1.50
C ASN A 28 6.34 16.27 0.44
N ASP A 29 6.18 17.60 0.30
CA ASP A 29 6.76 18.38 -0.80
C ASP A 29 8.30 18.45 -0.81
N ASP A 30 8.93 18.10 0.31
CA ASP A 30 10.39 18.08 0.40
C ASP A 30 10.86 16.63 0.61
N PRO A 31 11.54 16.01 -0.39
CA PRO A 31 12.03 14.65 -0.27
C PRO A 31 13.00 14.45 0.92
N ASP A 32 13.54 15.54 1.45
CA ASP A 32 14.55 15.58 2.51
C ASP A 32 13.96 16.00 3.86
N ILE A 33 12.71 16.52 3.91
CA ILE A 33 12.00 16.77 5.17
C ILE A 33 11.37 15.47 5.68
N LEU A 34 11.98 15.00 6.77
CA LEU A 34 11.67 13.76 7.48
C LEU A 34 10.86 13.99 8.77
N SER A 35 10.32 15.20 8.97
CA SER A 35 9.67 15.59 10.23
C SER A 35 8.34 14.88 10.54
N SER A 36 7.82 14.07 9.62
CA SER A 36 6.65 13.21 9.83
C SER A 36 6.96 11.73 9.65
N ALA A 37 8.05 11.27 10.27
CA ALA A 37 8.33 9.84 10.41
C ALA A 37 7.78 9.31 11.74
N ALA A 38 6.84 8.36 11.70
CA ALA A 38 6.43 7.60 12.87
C ALA A 38 7.30 6.33 12.96
N LEU A 39 8.02 6.18 14.07
CA LEU A 39 8.92 5.07 14.32
C LEU A 39 8.54 4.37 15.62
N ALA A 40 8.35 3.06 15.57
CA ALA A 40 8.10 2.25 16.75
C ALA A 40 9.05 1.06 16.81
N ILE A 41 9.67 0.87 17.98
CA ILE A 41 10.34 -0.39 18.33
C ILE A 41 9.48 -1.06 19.39
N PHE A 42 8.99 -2.25 19.10
CA PHE A 42 8.13 -3.00 20.02
C PHE A 42 8.97 -3.91 20.91
N GLU A 43 8.59 -4.04 22.18
CA GLU A 43 9.09 -5.08 23.07
C GLU A 43 8.69 -6.48 22.56
N PRO A 44 9.34 -7.57 23.03
CA PRO A 44 8.84 -8.93 22.79
C PRO A 44 7.37 -9.10 23.19
N PRO A 45 6.58 -9.88 22.45
CA PRO A 45 5.25 -10.29 22.91
C PRO A 45 5.37 -11.09 24.21
N ALA A 46 4.38 -10.96 25.10
CA ALA A 46 4.41 -11.57 26.44
C ALA A 46 4.63 -13.09 26.41
N GLU A 47 4.05 -13.76 25.41
CA GLU A 47 4.16 -15.20 25.18
C GLU A 47 5.59 -15.65 24.82
N TYR A 48 6.44 -14.74 24.30
CA TYR A 48 7.80 -15.03 23.86
C TYR A 48 8.89 -14.39 24.74
N ILE A 49 8.54 -13.79 25.89
CA ILE A 49 9.50 -13.13 26.80
C ILE A 49 10.62 -14.10 27.24
N ASN A 50 10.30 -15.38 27.43
CA ASN A 50 11.26 -16.39 27.90
C ASN A 50 11.90 -17.20 26.77
N GLU A 51 11.50 -17.00 25.51
CA GLU A 51 11.99 -17.76 24.35
C GLU A 51 13.28 -17.20 23.73
N VAL A 52 13.96 -16.32 24.47
CA VAL A 52 15.23 -15.68 24.11
C VAL A 52 16.25 -16.66 23.49
N LEU A 53 16.31 -17.91 23.99
CA LEU A 53 17.24 -18.94 23.50
C LEU A 53 16.91 -19.47 22.10
N VAL A 54 15.65 -19.43 21.67
CA VAL A 54 15.19 -19.94 20.36
C VAL A 54 15.50 -18.94 19.25
N PHE A 55 15.35 -17.64 19.52
CA PHE A 55 15.63 -16.59 18.54
C PHE A 55 17.12 -16.21 18.47
N GLN A 56 17.86 -16.34 19.58
CA GLN A 56 19.30 -16.06 19.63
C GLN A 56 20.17 -17.13 18.97
N THR A 57 19.70 -18.37 18.86
CA THR A 57 20.46 -19.47 18.22
C THR A 57 20.35 -19.48 16.69
N LYS A 58 19.36 -18.76 16.12
CA LYS A 58 19.40 -18.37 14.71
C LYS A 58 20.10 -17.03 14.59
N ASP A 59 21.42 -17.11 14.50
CA ASP A 59 22.39 -16.10 14.04
C ASP A 59 21.94 -15.27 12.80
N TYR A 60 20.87 -15.65 12.12
CA TYR A 60 20.42 -15.06 10.86
C TYR A 60 19.68 -13.70 11.02
N TRP A 61 18.89 -13.51 12.08
CA TRP A 61 17.96 -12.35 12.14
C TRP A 61 18.49 -11.16 12.93
N SER A 62 19.20 -11.40 14.03
CA SER A 62 19.98 -10.35 14.73
C SER A 62 21.03 -9.72 13.80
N ARG A 63 21.49 -10.48 12.80
CA ARG A 63 22.33 -9.98 11.71
C ARG A 63 21.54 -9.07 10.76
N ASN A 64 20.27 -9.31 10.43
CA ASN A 64 19.61 -8.62 9.32
C ASN A 64 19.02 -7.23 9.59
N HIS A 65 18.66 -6.88 10.84
CA HIS A 65 18.08 -5.55 11.13
C HIS A 65 18.70 -4.87 12.36
N GLY A 66 19.66 -5.52 13.03
CA GLY A 66 20.47 -4.92 14.10
C GLY A 66 19.75 -4.64 15.42
N ILE A 67 18.45 -4.86 15.55
CA ILE A 67 17.69 -4.62 16.78
C ILE A 67 17.80 -5.86 17.67
N SER A 68 18.06 -5.66 18.96
CA SER A 68 18.09 -6.78 19.92
C SER A 68 16.67 -7.26 20.24
N TRP A 69 16.50 -8.56 20.49
CA TRP A 69 15.21 -9.15 20.86
C TRP A 69 14.56 -8.42 22.03
N ASN A 70 15.32 -8.09 23.07
CA ASN A 70 14.81 -7.46 24.28
C ASN A 70 14.67 -5.92 24.19
N GLU A 71 14.98 -5.31 23.04
CA GLU A 71 14.78 -3.86 22.85
C GLU A 71 13.31 -3.56 22.52
N GLY A 72 12.86 -2.36 22.89
CA GLY A 72 11.50 -1.90 22.68
C GLY A 72 11.23 -0.63 23.49
N SER A 73 10.43 0.26 22.94
CA SER A 73 9.86 1.41 23.66
C SER A 73 8.33 1.35 23.71
N PHE A 74 7.72 0.45 22.94
CA PHE A 74 6.28 0.23 22.87
C PHE A 74 5.97 -1.20 23.29
N SER A 75 4.88 -1.41 24.04
CA SER A 75 4.43 -2.77 24.32
C SER A 75 3.98 -3.43 23.02
N TYR A 76 4.28 -4.72 22.85
CA TYR A 76 3.76 -5.46 21.69
C TYR A 76 2.22 -5.54 21.70
N ALA A 77 1.60 -5.46 22.88
CA ALA A 77 0.14 -5.43 23.00
C ALA A 77 -0.47 -4.19 22.30
N ASP A 78 0.29 -3.11 22.16
CA ASP A 78 -0.16 -1.86 21.54
C ASP A 78 0.07 -1.84 20.02
N LEU A 79 0.63 -2.90 19.43
CA LEU A 79 0.99 -2.93 17.99
C LEU A 79 -0.21 -2.60 17.08
N ASN A 80 -1.37 -3.20 17.36
CA ASN A 80 -2.57 -3.00 16.56
C ASN A 80 -3.07 -1.56 16.66
N ASP A 81 -3.06 -1.00 17.87
CA ASP A 81 -3.50 0.37 18.13
C ASP A 81 -2.55 1.36 17.46
N VAL A 82 -1.23 1.15 17.59
CA VAL A 82 -0.21 1.98 16.91
C VAL A 82 -0.40 1.94 15.40
N LEU A 83 -0.60 0.76 14.80
CA LEU A 83 -0.87 0.64 13.37
C LEU A 83 -2.16 1.33 12.97
N CYS A 84 -3.27 1.08 13.68
CA CYS A 84 -4.56 1.70 13.35
C CYS A 84 -4.49 3.23 13.45
N GLU A 85 -3.95 3.76 14.54
CA GLU A 85 -3.82 5.19 14.77
C GLU A 85 -2.90 5.86 13.73
N THR A 86 -1.84 5.17 13.33
CA THR A 86 -0.91 5.68 12.30
C THR A 86 -1.56 5.67 10.92
N LEU A 87 -2.38 4.67 10.60
CA LEU A 87 -2.90 4.46 9.25
C LEU A 87 -4.28 5.11 9.01
N LYS A 88 -5.12 5.30 10.03
CA LYS A 88 -6.54 5.68 9.89
C LYS A 88 -6.84 7.02 9.22
N HIS A 89 -5.87 7.94 9.18
CA HIS A 89 -6.02 9.26 8.56
C HIS A 89 -5.39 9.35 7.16
N HIS A 90 -4.88 8.23 6.66
CA HIS A 90 -4.21 8.14 5.38
C HIS A 90 -5.15 7.54 4.34
N SER A 91 -5.01 8.03 3.11
CA SER A 91 -5.83 7.60 1.98
C SER A 91 -5.13 6.49 1.21
N TYR A 92 -3.80 6.56 1.13
CA TYR A 92 -2.97 5.61 0.41
C TYR A 92 -1.76 5.20 1.23
N VAL A 93 -1.48 3.90 1.19
CA VAL A 93 -0.33 3.28 1.83
C VAL A 93 0.49 2.54 0.80
N TYR A 94 1.77 2.88 0.71
CA TYR A 94 2.72 2.20 -0.15
C TYR A 94 3.61 1.27 0.67
N VAL A 95 3.75 0.03 0.20
CA VAL A 95 4.60 -1.00 0.80
C VAL A 95 5.45 -1.68 -0.27
N LEU A 96 6.51 -2.37 0.14
CA LEU A 96 7.28 -3.25 -0.73
C LEU A 96 6.90 -4.71 -0.50
N GLY A 97 6.25 -5.31 -1.49
CA GLY A 97 5.96 -6.72 -1.54
C GLY A 97 4.55 -7.06 -1.07
N GLU A 98 3.97 -8.05 -1.73
CA GLU A 98 2.63 -8.56 -1.46
C GLU A 98 2.47 -9.10 -0.04
N GLU A 99 3.54 -9.67 0.55
CA GLU A 99 3.52 -10.14 1.94
C GLU A 99 3.22 -9.00 2.91
N LYS A 100 3.92 -7.85 2.78
CA LYS A 100 3.70 -6.68 3.64
C LYS A 100 2.32 -6.07 3.42
N GLN A 101 1.84 -6.06 2.17
CA GLN A 101 0.49 -5.64 1.81
C GLN A 101 -0.58 -6.50 2.51
N GLN A 102 -0.46 -7.83 2.42
CA GLN A 102 -1.40 -8.75 3.06
C GLN A 102 -1.32 -8.69 4.57
N TRP A 103 -0.12 -8.50 5.12
CA TRP A 103 0.09 -8.38 6.55
C TRP A 103 -0.69 -7.20 7.11
N ILE A 104 -0.50 -5.97 6.59
CA ILE A 104 -1.24 -4.77 7.06
C ILE A 104 -2.75 -4.97 6.99
N ARG A 105 -3.27 -5.59 5.92
CA ARG A 105 -4.71 -5.87 5.76
C ARG A 105 -5.30 -6.75 6.87
N ARG A 106 -4.50 -7.57 7.55
CA ARG A 106 -4.96 -8.41 8.66
C ARG A 106 -5.14 -7.62 9.97
N PHE A 107 -4.49 -6.45 10.08
CA PHE A 107 -4.46 -5.66 11.32
C PHE A 107 -5.44 -4.49 11.32
N ILE A 108 -5.80 -3.99 10.15
CA ILE A 108 -6.77 -2.90 10.02
C ILE A 108 -8.18 -3.44 9.85
N ASN A 109 -9.15 -2.74 10.42
CA ASN A 109 -10.59 -3.04 10.32
C ASN A 109 -11.35 -1.99 9.49
N PHE A 110 -10.64 -1.20 8.69
CA PHE A 110 -11.18 -0.16 7.83
C PHE A 110 -10.66 -0.30 6.40
N GLU A 111 -11.39 0.26 5.44
CA GLU A 111 -10.95 0.28 4.04
C GLU A 111 -9.76 1.23 3.88
N LEU A 112 -8.70 0.71 3.26
CA LEU A 112 -7.48 1.45 3.01
C LEU A 112 -6.86 0.96 1.70
N ASP A 113 -6.52 1.90 0.81
CA ASP A 113 -5.83 1.58 -0.43
C ASP A 113 -4.35 1.33 -0.13
N ILE A 114 -3.97 0.05 -0.15
CA ILE A 114 -2.59 -0.38 0.06
C ILE A 114 -2.03 -0.86 -1.27
N SER A 115 -1.00 -0.17 -1.76
CA SER A 115 -0.33 -0.42 -3.03
C SER A 115 1.04 -1.06 -2.82
N ASP A 116 1.25 -2.21 -3.46
CA ASP A 116 2.56 -2.86 -3.52
C ASP A 116 3.41 -2.25 -4.64
N LEU A 117 4.45 -1.51 -4.24
CA LEU A 117 5.35 -0.85 -5.17
C LEU A 117 6.14 -1.82 -6.04
N THR A 118 6.35 -3.08 -5.63
CA THR A 118 7.06 -4.08 -6.46
C THR A 118 6.29 -4.37 -7.76
N LYS A 119 4.96 -4.31 -7.68
CA LYS A 119 4.07 -4.43 -8.83
C LYS A 119 4.12 -3.19 -9.72
N MET A 120 4.76 -2.09 -9.35
CA MET A 120 4.85 -0.86 -10.15
C MET A 120 6.14 -0.78 -10.99
N ARG A 121 6.67 -1.93 -11.44
CA ARG A 121 8.03 -2.12 -12.01
C ARG A 121 9.11 -1.79 -10.98
N PHE A 122 9.29 -2.65 -9.98
CA PHE A 122 10.25 -2.32 -8.93
C PHE A 122 11.05 -3.47 -8.31
N ILE A 123 12.32 -3.65 -8.73
CA ILE A 123 13.37 -4.35 -7.96
C ILE A 123 14.78 -3.73 -8.18
N ASN A 124 15.12 -3.25 -9.39
CA ASN A 124 16.53 -2.91 -9.69
C ASN A 124 16.97 -1.48 -9.30
N GLU A 125 16.05 -0.53 -9.15
CA GLU A 125 16.42 0.89 -8.98
C GLU A 125 16.52 1.36 -7.52
N LEU A 126 15.95 0.65 -6.53
CA LEU A 126 16.04 1.07 -5.10
C LEU A 126 17.47 0.95 -4.59
N LYS A 127 18.27 0.07 -5.22
CA LYS A 127 19.69 -0.13 -4.89
C LYS A 127 20.56 1.08 -5.23
N VAL A 128 20.04 2.04 -6.00
CA VAL A 128 20.77 3.25 -6.42
C VAL A 128 20.62 4.39 -5.41
N PHE A 129 19.60 4.33 -4.53
CA PHE A 129 19.35 5.40 -3.57
C PHE A 129 20.01 5.09 -2.22
N ASP A 130 21.10 5.79 -1.93
CA ASP A 130 21.68 5.83 -0.58
C ASP A 130 20.75 6.62 0.35
N PRO A 131 20.51 6.17 1.60
CA PRO A 131 19.76 6.96 2.56
C PRO A 131 20.50 8.28 2.83
N LEU A 132 19.80 9.43 2.75
CA LEU A 132 20.45 10.75 3.00
C LEU A 132 20.77 10.94 4.47
N GLN A 133 20.04 10.23 5.34
CA GLN A 133 20.23 10.32 6.77
C GLN A 133 20.39 8.93 7.37
N PRO A 134 21.32 8.77 8.32
CA PRO A 134 21.40 7.55 9.11
C PRO A 134 20.07 7.34 9.84
N CYS A 135 19.72 6.07 10.06
CA CYS A 135 18.52 5.72 10.80
C CYS A 135 18.41 6.52 12.12
N LEU A 136 17.24 7.12 12.38
CA LEU A 136 16.99 7.87 13.61
C LEU A 136 17.11 6.99 14.86
N LEU A 137 16.89 5.69 14.70
CA LEU A 137 17.02 4.67 15.72
C LEU A 137 18.40 3.99 15.72
N ARG A 138 19.40 4.54 15.01
CA ARG A 138 20.75 3.92 14.88
C ARG A 138 21.42 3.55 16.20
N LYS A 139 21.13 4.26 17.30
CA LYS A 139 21.65 3.91 18.64
C LYS A 139 21.06 2.60 19.20
N LYS A 140 19.89 2.21 18.73
CA LYS A 140 19.19 0.96 19.07
C LYS A 140 19.62 -0.21 18.18
N HIS A 141 20.38 0.07 17.12
CA HIS A 141 20.95 -0.95 16.25
C HIS A 141 22.33 -1.35 16.78
N SER A 142 22.67 -2.63 16.67
CA SER A 142 23.98 -3.13 17.01
C SER A 142 25.03 -2.52 16.06
N LYS A 143 26.22 -2.18 16.59
CA LYS A 143 27.30 -1.50 15.84
C LYS A 143 27.84 -2.29 14.64
N GLN A 144 27.40 -3.53 14.46
CA GLN A 144 27.87 -4.45 13.42
C GLN A 144 27.03 -4.40 12.14
N SER A 145 25.96 -3.60 12.07
CA SER A 145 25.01 -3.74 10.98
C SER A 145 25.29 -2.84 9.78
N ASP A 146 25.81 -3.42 8.68
CA ASP A 146 25.69 -2.91 7.30
C ASP A 146 24.28 -3.18 6.71
N TYR A 147 23.29 -3.47 7.56
CA TYR A 147 22.00 -3.99 7.14
C TYR A 147 20.91 -2.91 7.12
N GLY A 148 19.95 -3.09 6.21
CA GLY A 148 18.81 -2.19 6.08
C GLY A 148 17.85 -2.30 7.26
N CYS A 149 17.24 -1.18 7.62
CA CYS A 149 16.19 -1.12 8.63
C CYS A 149 14.90 -0.59 8.01
N ALA A 150 13.76 -0.76 8.71
CA ALA A 150 12.46 -0.36 8.20
C ALA A 150 12.45 1.13 7.80
N TYR A 151 13.08 1.98 8.62
CA TYR A 151 13.17 3.41 8.33
C TYR A 151 13.97 3.74 7.05
N GLU A 152 15.09 3.07 6.82
CA GLU A 152 15.87 3.27 5.60
C GLU A 152 15.11 2.79 4.36
N SER A 153 14.36 1.69 4.49
CA SER A 153 13.50 1.17 3.43
C SER A 153 12.41 2.19 3.04
N VAL A 154 11.67 2.76 4.00
CA VAL A 154 10.63 3.77 3.68
C VAL A 154 11.20 5.04 3.08
N GLN A 155 12.41 5.45 3.46
CA GLN A 155 13.08 6.58 2.82
C GLN A 155 13.43 6.30 1.36
N LYS A 156 13.99 5.11 1.08
CA LYS A 156 14.30 4.71 -0.29
C LYS A 156 13.03 4.61 -1.13
N MET A 157 11.94 4.07 -0.58
CA MET A 157 10.62 4.05 -1.21
C MET A 157 10.13 5.45 -1.56
N LYS A 158 10.12 6.36 -0.58
CA LYS A 158 9.68 7.76 -0.77
C LYS A 158 10.47 8.44 -1.88
N ARG A 159 11.79 8.34 -1.88
CA ARG A 159 12.62 8.98 -2.91
C ARG A 159 12.40 8.39 -4.28
N TRP A 160 12.38 7.08 -4.36
CA TRP A 160 12.10 6.43 -5.62
C TRP A 160 10.74 6.90 -6.17
N PHE A 161 9.71 6.89 -5.32
CA PHE A 161 8.38 7.33 -5.69
C PHE A 161 8.38 8.77 -6.19
N ILE A 162 9.00 9.72 -5.45
CA ILE A 162 9.13 11.11 -5.88
C ILE A 162 9.95 11.24 -7.17
N SER A 163 10.99 10.43 -7.37
CA SER A 163 11.84 10.51 -8.57
C SER A 163 11.11 10.05 -9.83
N CYS A 164 10.26 9.03 -9.73
CA CYS A 164 9.50 8.51 -10.86
C CYS A 164 8.18 9.25 -11.06
N TRP A 165 7.59 9.72 -9.97
CA TRP A 165 6.20 10.16 -9.96
C TRP A 165 6.00 11.56 -9.37
N GLY A 166 7.02 12.23 -8.88
CA GLY A 166 6.84 13.51 -8.18
C GLY A 166 5.92 13.41 -6.97
N ILE A 167 5.66 14.56 -6.34
CA ILE A 167 4.83 14.63 -5.14
C ILE A 167 3.37 14.88 -5.51
N ASN A 168 3.12 15.82 -6.43
CA ASN A 168 1.79 16.18 -6.86
C ASN A 168 1.44 15.46 -8.17
N PRO A 169 0.26 14.81 -8.27
CA PRO A 169 -0.20 14.27 -9.53
C PRO A 169 -0.47 15.43 -10.51
N SER A 170 -0.20 15.21 -11.79
CA SER A 170 -0.47 16.15 -12.87
C SER A 170 -0.97 15.39 -14.08
N LEU A 171 -1.68 16.06 -15.00
CA LEU A 171 -2.17 15.43 -16.23
C LEU A 171 -1.03 14.81 -17.05
N GLU A 172 0.03 15.60 -17.32
CA GLU A 172 1.19 15.14 -18.10
C GLU A 172 1.80 13.87 -17.52
N LYS A 173 2.00 13.87 -16.21
CA LYS A 173 2.59 12.75 -15.50
C LYS A 173 1.64 11.55 -15.46
N SER A 174 0.35 11.77 -15.22
CA SER A 174 -0.67 10.71 -15.21
C SER A 174 -0.78 10.03 -16.56
N LEU A 175 -0.66 10.79 -17.66
CA LEU A 175 -0.54 10.24 -19.00
C LEU A 175 0.74 9.41 -19.18
N GLN A 176 1.89 9.87 -18.68
CA GLN A 176 3.12 9.07 -18.70
C GLN A 176 2.98 7.76 -17.92
N ILE A 177 2.36 7.78 -16.73
CA ILE A 177 2.04 6.56 -15.96
C ILE A 177 1.20 5.63 -16.82
N PHE A 178 0.10 6.15 -17.39
CA PHE A 178 -0.80 5.37 -18.21
C PHE A 178 -0.08 4.75 -19.41
N TYR A 179 0.74 5.51 -20.13
CA TYR A 179 1.51 4.98 -21.26
C TYR A 179 2.54 3.93 -20.85
N GLN A 180 3.04 3.96 -19.61
CA GLN A 180 3.95 2.94 -19.11
C GLN A 180 3.22 1.67 -18.65
N LEU A 181 2.08 1.82 -17.97
CA LEU A 181 1.31 0.71 -17.41
C LEU A 181 0.34 0.07 -18.42
N GLN A 182 -0.14 0.86 -19.38
CA GLN A 182 -1.16 0.52 -20.38
C GLN A 182 -2.49 0.05 -19.77
N THR A 183 -2.78 0.43 -18.53
CA THR A 183 -4.00 0.04 -17.79
C THR A 183 -4.27 1.00 -16.65
N LEU A 184 -5.54 1.34 -16.40
CA LEU A 184 -5.97 2.07 -15.20
C LEU A 184 -5.98 1.19 -13.95
N ILE A 185 -6.11 -0.13 -14.10
CA ILE A 185 -6.24 -1.07 -12.98
C ILE A 185 -5.06 -0.94 -12.01
N ARG A 186 -3.88 -0.65 -12.54
CA ARG A 186 -2.64 -0.50 -11.78
C ARG A 186 -2.26 0.95 -11.47
N MET A 187 -3.03 1.91 -11.95
CA MET A 187 -2.84 3.32 -11.60
C MET A 187 -3.39 3.60 -10.21
N ASP A 188 -2.77 4.57 -9.56
CA ASP A 188 -3.27 5.15 -8.32
C ASP A 188 -4.49 6.04 -8.61
N PRO A 189 -5.55 6.02 -7.80
CA PRO A 189 -6.73 6.86 -8.03
C PRO A 189 -6.40 8.35 -8.15
N ARG A 190 -5.35 8.85 -7.46
CA ARG A 190 -4.94 10.25 -7.55
C ARG A 190 -4.46 10.63 -8.95
N ASP A 191 -3.78 9.71 -9.64
CA ASP A 191 -3.27 9.93 -10.99
C ASP A 191 -4.39 9.68 -12.00
N ILE A 192 -5.31 8.73 -11.73
CA ILE A 192 -6.54 8.58 -12.51
C ILE A 192 -7.37 9.87 -12.47
N ALA A 193 -7.47 10.52 -11.31
CA ALA A 193 -8.20 11.78 -11.14
C ALA A 193 -7.64 12.96 -11.96
N CYS A 194 -6.39 12.87 -12.42
CA CYS A 194 -5.78 13.86 -13.30
C CYS A 194 -6.01 13.58 -14.79
N LEU A 195 -6.53 12.41 -15.17
CA LEU A 195 -6.82 12.10 -16.56
C LEU A 195 -8.15 12.72 -17.01
N ASP A 196 -8.18 13.21 -18.24
CA ASP A 196 -9.42 13.71 -18.86
C ASP A 196 -10.47 12.59 -18.98
N GLU A 197 -11.73 12.91 -18.66
CA GLU A 197 -12.85 11.98 -18.79
C GLU A 197 -12.96 11.38 -20.21
N SER A 198 -12.77 12.23 -21.23
CA SER A 198 -12.81 11.82 -22.63
C SER A 198 -11.69 10.83 -22.96
N PHE A 199 -10.52 11.00 -22.35
CA PHE A 199 -9.40 10.07 -22.49
C PHE A 199 -9.75 8.72 -21.87
N ILE A 200 -10.26 8.70 -20.63
CA ILE A 200 -10.67 7.46 -19.94
C ILE A 200 -11.73 6.71 -20.76
N LEU A 201 -12.78 7.40 -21.22
CA LEU A 201 -13.85 6.80 -22.02
C LEU A 201 -13.37 6.31 -23.39
N GLN A 202 -12.39 6.98 -24.00
CA GLN A 202 -11.88 6.58 -25.30
C GLN A 202 -10.96 5.37 -25.23
N PHE A 203 -10.03 5.35 -24.26
CA PHE A 203 -8.94 4.38 -24.24
C PHE A 203 -9.16 3.22 -23.27
N THR A 204 -9.97 3.40 -22.23
CA THR A 204 -10.00 2.49 -21.07
C THR A 204 -11.41 2.12 -20.60
N LYS A 205 -12.43 2.38 -21.42
CA LYS A 205 -13.84 2.10 -21.08
C LYS A 205 -14.14 0.67 -20.63
N HIS A 206 -13.35 -0.30 -21.09
CA HIS A 206 -13.51 -1.71 -20.71
C HIS A 206 -13.04 -2.00 -19.29
N GLU A 207 -12.19 -1.14 -18.72
CA GLU A 207 -11.65 -1.26 -17.36
C GLU A 207 -12.52 -0.50 -16.33
N ILE A 208 -13.45 0.36 -16.76
CA ILE A 208 -14.23 1.26 -15.88
C ILE A 208 -14.88 0.52 -14.72
N ASN A 209 -15.48 -0.65 -14.97
CA ASN A 209 -16.09 -1.44 -13.89
C ASN A 209 -15.06 -1.97 -12.88
N GLU A 210 -13.89 -2.36 -13.34
CA GLU A 210 -12.83 -2.90 -12.47
C GLU A 210 -12.18 -1.80 -11.62
N VAL A 211 -12.09 -0.58 -12.17
CA VAL A 211 -11.54 0.59 -11.48
C VAL A 211 -12.60 1.48 -10.86
N TRP A 212 -13.86 1.04 -10.79
CA TRP A 212 -14.98 1.89 -10.39
C TRP A 212 -14.75 2.56 -9.03
N SER A 213 -14.22 1.81 -8.05
CA SER A 213 -13.90 2.33 -6.72
C SER A 213 -12.84 3.45 -6.74
N LYS A 214 -11.93 3.40 -7.72
CA LYS A 214 -10.82 4.36 -7.91
C LYS A 214 -11.21 5.63 -8.66
N LEU A 215 -12.38 5.65 -9.31
CA LEU A 215 -12.79 6.83 -10.08
C LEU A 215 -13.16 8.00 -9.15
N PRO A 216 -12.90 9.26 -9.56
CA PRO A 216 -13.42 10.43 -8.87
C PRO A 216 -14.95 10.42 -8.76
N GLU A 217 -15.49 10.97 -7.66
CA GLU A 217 -16.94 10.97 -7.39
C GLU A 217 -17.78 11.62 -8.50
N HIS A 218 -17.28 12.69 -9.13
CA HIS A 218 -17.99 13.33 -10.25
C HIS A 218 -18.16 12.39 -11.46
N MET A 219 -17.17 11.54 -11.75
CA MET A 219 -17.25 10.54 -12.81
C MET A 219 -18.20 9.40 -12.43
N LYS A 220 -18.28 9.02 -11.15
CA LYS A 220 -19.22 7.98 -10.68
C LYS A 220 -20.68 8.38 -10.85
N THR A 221 -20.97 9.68 -10.88
CA THR A 221 -22.31 10.23 -11.15
C THR A 221 -22.58 10.49 -12.63
N ASP A 222 -21.60 10.34 -13.51
CA ASP A 222 -21.74 10.61 -14.94
C ASP A 222 -22.34 9.39 -15.68
N PRO A 223 -23.48 9.54 -16.37
CA PRO A 223 -24.09 8.46 -17.15
C PRO A 223 -23.13 7.77 -18.13
N ARG A 224 -22.22 8.54 -18.75
CA ARG A 224 -21.24 8.01 -19.72
C ARG A 224 -20.32 6.96 -19.11
N PHE A 225 -20.05 7.06 -17.79
CA PHE A 225 -19.23 6.12 -17.05
C PHE A 225 -20.08 4.99 -16.45
N ILE A 226 -21.25 5.33 -15.90
CA ILE A 226 -22.20 4.38 -15.32
C ILE A 226 -22.56 3.27 -16.33
N ASP A 227 -22.70 3.62 -17.61
CA ASP A 227 -22.97 2.71 -18.72
C ASP A 227 -21.96 1.55 -18.84
N TYR A 228 -20.73 1.76 -18.37
CA TYR A 228 -19.65 0.77 -18.39
C TYR A 228 -19.46 0.08 -17.04
N THR A 229 -20.45 0.16 -16.13
CA THR A 229 -20.53 -0.67 -14.92
C THR A 229 -21.46 -1.85 -15.13
N ARG A 230 -21.31 -2.89 -14.30
CA ARG A 230 -22.18 -4.05 -14.29
C ARG A 230 -23.49 -3.75 -13.55
N CYS A 231 -24.61 -4.21 -14.09
CA CYS A 231 -25.91 -4.07 -13.45
C CYS A 231 -26.12 -5.18 -12.43
N THR A 232 -25.93 -4.88 -11.15
CA THR A 232 -26.19 -5.80 -10.03
C THR A 232 -27.66 -5.85 -9.62
N ASP A 233 -28.41 -4.77 -9.89
CA ASP A 233 -29.73 -4.54 -9.31
C ASP A 233 -30.85 -5.28 -10.06
N HIS A 234 -30.71 -5.46 -11.38
CA HIS A 234 -31.77 -6.00 -12.25
C HIS A 234 -31.42 -7.35 -12.89
N TYR A 235 -30.24 -7.90 -12.64
CA TYR A 235 -29.84 -9.19 -13.23
C TYR A 235 -30.58 -10.39 -12.62
N CYS A 236 -31.15 -10.24 -11.43
CA CYS A 236 -31.91 -11.30 -10.76
C CYS A 236 -33.40 -11.37 -11.13
N THR A 237 -33.96 -10.42 -11.89
CA THR A 237 -35.42 -10.34 -12.07
C THR A 237 -35.96 -10.98 -13.35
N ILE A 238 -35.11 -11.40 -14.30
CA ILE A 238 -35.57 -11.77 -15.65
C ILE A 238 -35.38 -13.25 -16.02
N CYS A 239 -34.58 -14.04 -15.29
CA CYS A 239 -34.39 -15.46 -15.62
C CYS A 239 -34.44 -16.36 -14.38
N GLU A 240 -35.54 -17.11 -14.24
CA GLU A 240 -35.63 -18.29 -13.37
C GLU A 240 -34.78 -19.46 -13.90
N ASP A 241 -34.23 -19.34 -15.12
CA ASP A 241 -33.28 -20.29 -15.68
C ASP A 241 -31.85 -19.73 -15.59
N VAL A 242 -31.05 -20.40 -14.74
CA VAL A 242 -29.64 -20.15 -14.45
C VAL A 242 -28.84 -19.93 -15.74
N LEU A 243 -28.43 -18.69 -15.99
CA LEU A 243 -27.32 -18.39 -16.91
C LEU A 243 -26.09 -18.15 -16.06
N GLU A 244 -25.18 -19.14 -16.04
CA GLU A 244 -23.80 -18.97 -15.58
C GLU A 244 -23.10 -17.95 -16.49
N GLY A 245 -23.22 -16.66 -16.18
CA GLY A 245 -22.62 -15.58 -16.97
C GLY A 245 -22.37 -14.34 -16.12
N PRO A 246 -21.46 -13.45 -16.54
CA PRO A 246 -21.26 -12.18 -15.86
C PRO A 246 -22.53 -11.32 -16.01
N TYR A 247 -22.84 -10.54 -14.96
CA TYR A 247 -23.87 -9.49 -14.98
C TYR A 247 -23.80 -8.66 -16.28
N PRO A 248 -24.92 -8.24 -16.90
CA PRO A 248 -24.88 -7.39 -18.08
C PRO A 248 -24.31 -6.00 -17.72
N TRP A 249 -23.81 -5.28 -18.73
CA TRP A 249 -23.48 -3.87 -18.56
C TRP A 249 -24.76 -3.06 -18.33
N ARG A 250 -24.69 -1.96 -17.57
CA ARG A 250 -25.87 -1.12 -17.29
C ARG A 250 -26.52 -0.56 -18.55
N LYS A 251 -25.73 -0.14 -19.53
CA LYS A 251 -26.23 0.31 -20.85
C LYS A 251 -26.97 -0.78 -21.64
N ASP A 252 -26.71 -2.05 -21.33
CA ASP A 252 -27.34 -3.20 -21.99
C ASP A 252 -28.48 -3.77 -21.13
N CYS A 253 -28.74 -3.20 -19.95
CA CYS A 253 -29.80 -3.62 -19.05
C CYS A 253 -31.14 -2.97 -19.45
N PHE A 254 -32.12 -3.81 -19.78
CA PHE A 254 -33.45 -3.38 -20.17
C PHE A 254 -34.14 -2.50 -19.11
N GLU A 255 -34.07 -2.89 -17.84
CA GLU A 255 -34.71 -2.14 -16.74
C GLU A 255 -34.00 -0.81 -16.46
N CYS A 256 -32.65 -0.77 -16.52
CA CYS A 256 -31.92 0.50 -16.37
C CYS A 256 -32.29 1.50 -17.46
N ASN A 257 -32.39 1.04 -18.71
CA ASN A 257 -32.73 1.88 -19.85
C ASN A 257 -34.21 2.31 -19.90
N ARG A 258 -35.07 1.71 -19.06
CA ARG A 258 -36.50 2.07 -18.98
C ARG A 258 -36.77 3.25 -18.04
N ILE A 259 -35.83 3.54 -17.13
CA ILE A 259 -35.95 4.54 -16.06
C ILE A 259 -35.13 5.81 -16.37
N SER A 260 -34.17 5.74 -17.30
CA SER A 260 -33.29 6.84 -17.73
C SER A 260 -33.97 7.87 -18.63
#